data_AF-K0V7R4-F1
#
_entry.id   AF-K0V7R4-F1
#
_cell.length_a   1.000
_cell.length_b   1.000
_cell.length_c   1.000
_cell.angle_alpha   90.00
_cell.angle_beta   90.00
_cell.angle_gamma   90.00
#
_symmetry.space_group_name_H-M   'P 1'
#
loop_
_entity.id
_entity.type
_entity.pdbx_description
1 polymer ?
#
loop_
_entity_poly.entity_id
_entity_poly.type
_entity_poly.pdbx_seq_one_letter_code
_entity_poly.pdbx_strand_id
1 'polypeptide(L)'
;MPGQRATIVSRKDNCVDVVLCSNHWPCLFPQHGPGRKHHRRTALESWQEAIVKEATEDFVRGLIHSDGCRVVANDRGVKSIRYHFTNHSEDILNLFTATLDWLGIPWTRSTKYVVSIYRKAATARLDEFIGPKV
;
A
#
# COMPACT_ATOMS: atom_id res chain seq x y z
N MET A 1 13.47 -11.63 13.59
CA MET A 1 13.96 -12.37 14.78
C MET A 1 15.40 -12.77 14.57
N PRO A 2 16.27 -12.65 15.58
CA PRO A 2 17.70 -12.89 15.41
C PRO A 2 17.95 -14.27 14.81
N GLY A 3 18.70 -14.31 13.70
CA GLY A 3 19.14 -15.55 13.04
C GLY A 3 18.16 -16.23 12.07
N GLN A 4 16.90 -15.80 11.97
CA GLN A 4 15.97 -16.37 11.00
C GLN A 4 16.21 -15.83 9.58
N ARG A 5 16.03 -16.69 8.57
CA ARG A 5 16.18 -16.34 7.14
C ARG A 5 14.90 -16.69 6.40
N ALA A 6 14.50 -15.82 5.47
CA ALA A 6 13.44 -16.13 4.53
C ALA A 6 13.95 -17.17 3.50
N THR A 7 13.07 -18.06 3.09
CA THR A 7 13.29 -19.07 2.06
C THR A 7 12.56 -18.65 0.79
N ILE A 8 13.20 -18.82 -0.36
CA ILE A 8 12.58 -18.61 -1.67
C ILE A 8 12.20 -19.99 -2.23
N VAL A 9 10.93 -20.19 -2.53
CA VAL A 9 10.41 -21.42 -3.14
C VAL A 9 9.97 -21.11 -4.57
N SER A 10 10.70 -21.64 -5.55
CA SER A 10 10.35 -21.48 -6.96
C SER A 10 9.08 -22.26 -7.31
N ARG A 11 8.18 -21.62 -8.06
CA ARG A 11 6.98 -22.25 -8.62
C ARG A 11 7.15 -22.47 -10.12
N LYS A 12 6.30 -23.32 -10.70
CA LYS A 12 6.31 -23.63 -12.14
C LYS A 12 5.93 -22.43 -13.02
N ASP A 13 5.17 -21.47 -12.48
CA ASP A 13 4.55 -20.39 -13.25
C ASP A 13 5.37 -19.07 -13.24
N ASN A 14 6.71 -19.16 -13.25
CA ASN A 14 7.61 -17.99 -13.14
C ASN A 14 7.32 -17.09 -11.93
N CYS A 15 6.80 -17.67 -10.85
CA CYS A 15 6.61 -17.00 -9.58
C CYS A 15 7.46 -17.64 -8.49
N VAL A 16 7.74 -16.89 -7.44
CA VAL A 16 8.44 -17.38 -6.25
C VAL A 16 7.63 -17.06 -5.02
N ASP A 17 7.52 -18.02 -4.11
CA ASP A 17 7.01 -17.76 -2.79
C ASP A 17 8.19 -17.38 -1.89
N VAL A 18 8.09 -16.22 -1.25
CA VAL A 18 9.02 -15.84 -0.18
C VAL A 18 8.37 -16.22 1.14
N VAL A 19 8.94 -17.23 1.80
CA VAL A 19 8.39 -17.83 3.01
C VAL A 19 9.32 -17.58 4.18
N LEU A 20 8.78 -17.10 5.29
CA LEU A 20 9.49 -17.04 6.55
C LEU A 20 8.54 -17.59 7.63
N CYS A 21 9.00 -18.59 8.39
CA CYS A 21 8.19 -19.27 9.40
C CYS A 21 8.70 -18.92 10.79
N SER A 22 7.79 -18.48 11.67
CA SER A 22 8.13 -18.24 13.07
C SER A 22 6.92 -18.19 13.99
N ASN A 23 7.10 -18.67 15.21
CA ASN A 23 6.08 -18.61 16.25
C ASN A 23 5.87 -17.19 16.81
N HIS A 24 6.82 -16.27 16.64
CA HIS A 24 6.63 -14.87 17.07
C HIS A 24 6.07 -13.97 15.97
N TRP A 25 5.61 -14.50 14.83
CA TRP A 25 4.90 -13.69 13.85
C TRP A 25 3.73 -12.91 14.44
N PRO A 26 2.88 -13.51 15.30
CA PRO A 26 1.80 -12.77 15.96
C PRO A 26 2.29 -11.62 16.86
N CYS A 27 3.53 -11.67 17.36
CA CYS A 27 4.12 -10.58 18.16
C CYS A 27 4.49 -9.37 17.30
N LEU A 28 4.88 -9.57 16.04
CA LEU A 28 5.26 -8.50 15.11
C LEU A 28 4.09 -8.03 14.24
N PHE A 29 3.08 -8.87 14.12
CA PHE A 29 1.87 -8.63 13.36
C PHE A 29 0.65 -8.94 14.22
N PRO A 30 0.32 -8.06 15.18
CA PRO A 30 -0.79 -8.27 16.10
C PRO A 30 -2.16 -8.34 15.38
N GLN A 31 -2.22 -7.99 14.09
CA GLN A 31 -3.40 -8.21 13.25
C GLN A 31 -3.75 -9.70 13.01
N HIS A 32 -2.89 -10.64 13.42
CA HIS A 32 -3.19 -12.07 13.43
C HIS A 32 -4.06 -12.44 14.65
N GLY A 33 -5.37 -12.22 14.52
CA GLY A 33 -6.39 -12.67 15.47
C GLY A 33 -7.50 -13.49 14.80
N PRO A 34 -8.53 -13.93 15.54
CA PRO A 34 -9.70 -14.60 14.96
C PRO A 34 -10.52 -13.67 14.01
N GLY A 35 -11.46 -14.23 13.25
CA GLY A 35 -12.37 -13.47 12.38
C GLY A 35 -11.82 -13.17 10.97
N ARG A 36 -12.58 -12.43 10.15
CA ARG A 36 -12.18 -12.05 8.78
C ARG A 36 -11.07 -11.00 8.83
N LYS A 37 -10.07 -11.13 7.94
CA LYS A 37 -8.89 -10.24 7.90
C LYS A 37 -9.23 -8.74 7.92
N HIS A 38 -10.26 -8.33 7.17
CA HIS A 38 -10.65 -6.92 7.01
C HIS A 38 -11.48 -6.37 8.16
N HIS A 39 -11.89 -7.21 9.12
CA HIS A 39 -12.58 -6.77 10.35
C HIS A 39 -11.61 -6.58 11.52
N ARG A 40 -10.35 -6.98 11.37
CA ARG A 40 -9.35 -6.86 12.44
C ARG A 40 -8.76 -5.46 12.39
N ARG A 41 -8.56 -4.89 13.57
CA ARG A 41 -7.91 -3.59 13.71
C ARG A 41 -6.49 -3.68 13.16
N THR A 42 -6.13 -2.75 12.30
CA THR A 42 -4.77 -2.58 11.77
C THR A 42 -4.27 -1.20 12.20
N ALA A 43 -3.60 -1.15 13.34
CA ALA A 43 -3.00 0.09 13.85
C ALA A 43 -1.49 -0.05 13.90
N LEU A 44 -0.80 1.06 13.68
CA LEU A 44 0.65 1.12 13.83
C LEU A 44 0.98 1.37 15.31
N GLU A 45 1.99 0.68 15.81
CA GLU A 45 2.65 1.04 17.07
C GLU A 45 3.52 2.29 16.87
N SER A 46 3.86 3.00 17.94
CA SER A 46 4.58 4.28 17.84
C SER A 46 5.91 4.18 17.08
N TRP A 47 6.63 3.06 17.21
CA TRP A 47 7.87 2.83 16.45
C TRP A 47 7.60 2.59 14.96
N GLN A 48 6.48 1.96 14.59
CA GLN A 48 6.08 1.78 13.20
C GLN A 48 5.66 3.11 12.59
N GLU A 49 4.92 3.93 13.34
CA GLU A 49 4.55 5.28 12.90
C GLU A 49 5.79 6.14 12.63
N ALA A 50 6.82 6.06 13.48
CA ALA A 50 8.08 6.77 13.27
C ALA A 50 8.74 6.37 11.94
N ILE A 51 8.82 5.06 11.66
CA ILE A 51 9.37 4.55 10.39
C ILE A 51 8.53 5.00 9.21
N VAL A 52 7.20 4.92 9.30
CA VAL A 52 6.31 5.33 8.19
C VAL A 52 6.42 6.83 7.93
N LYS A 53 6.58 7.66 8.97
CA LYS A 53 6.83 9.10 8.79
C LYS A 53 8.17 9.38 8.11
N GLU A 54 9.23 8.70 8.52
CA GLU A 54 10.56 8.82 7.92
C GLU A 54 10.58 8.35 6.45
N ALA A 55 9.88 7.24 6.16
CA ALA A 55 9.84 6.60 4.85
C ALA A 55 8.46 6.73 4.17
N THR A 56 7.83 7.91 4.24
CA THR A 56 6.44 8.11 3.80
C THR A 56 6.25 7.77 2.31
N GLU A 57 7.19 8.18 1.44
CA GLU A 57 7.14 7.89 0.00
C GLU A 57 7.24 6.38 -0.29
N ASP A 58 8.16 5.69 0.38
CA ASP A 58 8.35 4.25 0.21
C ASP A 58 7.13 3.46 0.69
N PHE A 59 6.49 3.92 1.77
CA PHE A 59 5.25 3.33 2.27
C PHE A 59 4.10 3.48 1.27
N VAL A 60 3.90 4.69 0.72
CA VAL A 60 2.88 4.95 -0.31
C VAL A 60 3.15 4.12 -1.57
N ARG A 61 4.41 4.02 -2.01
CA ARG A 61 4.81 3.15 -3.13
C ARG A 61 4.42 1.70 -2.84
N GLY A 62 4.74 1.18 -1.65
CA GLY A 62 4.40 -0.17 -1.23
C GLY A 62 2.89 -0.45 -1.31
N LEU A 63 2.07 0.45 -0.77
CA LEU A 63 0.60 0.32 -0.81
C LEU A 63 0.04 0.34 -2.24
N ILE A 64 0.54 1.24 -3.10
CA ILE A 64 0.13 1.28 -4.51
C ILE A 64 0.58 0.01 -5.26
N HIS A 65 1.73 -0.56 -4.91
CA HIS A 65 2.20 -1.78 -5.55
C HIS A 65 1.37 -3.00 -5.15
N SER A 66 0.96 -3.10 -3.87
CA SER A 66 0.20 -4.23 -3.33
C SER A 66 -1.27 -4.22 -3.76
N ASP A 67 -2.00 -3.14 -3.46
CA ASP A 67 -3.47 -3.08 -3.58
C ASP A 67 -3.94 -1.88 -4.41
N GLY A 68 -3.00 -1.17 -5.05
CA GLY A 68 -3.27 -0.07 -5.96
C GLY A 68 -2.93 -0.34 -7.41
N CYS A 69 -3.27 0.64 -8.24
CA CYS A 69 -2.91 0.66 -9.64
C CYS A 69 -2.62 2.08 -10.12
N ARG A 70 -1.80 2.15 -11.15
CA ARG A 70 -1.55 3.34 -11.96
C ARG A 70 -2.06 3.05 -13.36
N VAL A 71 -2.97 3.87 -13.87
CA VAL A 71 -3.58 3.68 -15.19
C VAL A 71 -3.46 4.93 -16.04
N VAL A 72 -3.35 4.76 -17.34
CA VAL A 72 -3.52 5.83 -18.32
C VAL A 72 -4.97 5.79 -18.79
N ALA A 73 -5.79 6.71 -18.27
CA ALA A 73 -7.16 6.89 -18.71
C ALA A 73 -7.18 7.73 -20.00
N ASN A 74 -8.13 7.44 -20.89
CA ASN A 74 -8.36 8.21 -22.10
C ASN A 74 -9.81 8.73 -22.08
N ASP A 75 -9.97 9.99 -21.68
CA ASP A 75 -11.28 10.63 -21.63
C ASP A 75 -11.47 11.42 -22.93
N ARG A 76 -12.18 10.81 -23.90
CA ARG A 76 -12.54 11.47 -25.18
C ARG A 76 -11.32 12.04 -25.94
N GLY A 77 -10.21 11.29 -25.97
CA GLY A 77 -8.99 11.67 -26.66
C GLY A 77 -7.94 12.34 -25.77
N VAL A 78 -8.30 12.72 -24.54
CA VAL A 78 -7.37 13.32 -23.58
C VAL A 78 -6.82 12.23 -22.65
N LYS A 79 -5.52 11.96 -22.77
CA LYS A 79 -4.82 11.00 -21.90
C LYS A 79 -4.52 11.65 -20.55
N SER A 80 -4.87 10.97 -19.45
CA SER A 80 -4.55 11.37 -18.08
C SER A 80 -4.04 10.17 -17.28
N ILE A 81 -3.10 10.41 -16.37
CA ILE A 81 -2.65 9.40 -15.41
C ILE A 81 -3.61 9.43 -14.23
N ARG A 82 -3.95 8.27 -13.70
CA ARG A 82 -4.75 8.12 -12.48
C ARG A 82 -4.17 7.02 -11.61
N TYR A 83 -4.12 7.27 -10.31
CA TYR A 83 -3.86 6.26 -9.31
C TYR A 83 -5.16 5.89 -8.60
N HIS A 84 -5.34 4.61 -8.35
CA HIS A 84 -6.42 4.10 -7.51
C HIS A 84 -5.83 3.16 -6.47
N PHE A 85 -6.35 3.22 -5.26
CA PHE A 85 -6.05 2.30 -4.18
C PHE A 85 -7.37 1.72 -3.67
N THR A 86 -7.48 0.39 -3.64
CA THR A 86 -8.71 -0.30 -3.25
C THR A 86 -8.45 -1.20 -2.05
N ASN A 87 -9.18 -0.98 -0.95
CA ASN A 87 -9.11 -1.86 0.20
C ASN A 87 -10.45 -1.93 0.94
N HIS A 88 -10.69 -3.04 1.64
CA HIS A 88 -11.89 -3.21 2.46
C HIS A 88 -11.67 -2.83 3.93
N SER A 89 -10.41 -2.72 4.38
CA SER A 89 -10.07 -2.25 5.72
C SER A 89 -10.07 -0.73 5.75
N GLU A 90 -10.95 -0.14 6.57
CA GLU A 90 -10.98 1.31 6.77
C GLU A 90 -9.66 1.80 7.40
N ASP A 91 -9.05 1.01 8.28
CA ASP A 91 -7.77 1.35 8.89
C ASP A 91 -6.66 1.47 7.83
N ILE A 92 -6.57 0.54 6.89
CA ILE A 92 -5.58 0.59 5.80
C ILE A 92 -5.85 1.79 4.89
N LEU A 93 -7.13 2.08 4.59
CA LEU A 93 -7.49 3.26 3.81
C LEU A 93 -7.09 4.55 4.53
N ASN A 94 -7.28 4.62 5.85
CA ASN A 94 -6.88 5.77 6.68
C ASN A 94 -5.37 5.95 6.73
N LEU A 95 -4.58 4.86 6.82
CA LEU A 95 -3.12 4.92 6.74
C LEU A 95 -2.68 5.45 5.36
N PHE A 96 -3.30 4.98 4.29
CA PHE A 96 -3.00 5.47 2.94
C PHE A 96 -3.34 6.96 2.80
N THR A 97 -4.54 7.40 3.22
CA THR A 97 -4.92 8.80 3.09
C THR A 97 -4.10 9.73 3.98
N ALA A 98 -3.79 9.31 5.21
CA ALA A 98 -2.95 10.11 6.11
C ALA A 98 -1.53 10.32 5.55
N THR A 99 -0.94 9.30 4.94
CA THR A 99 0.38 9.44 4.30
C THR A 99 0.34 10.32 3.04
N LEU A 100 -0.76 10.28 2.27
CA LEU A 100 -0.97 11.25 1.19
C LEU A 100 -1.13 12.69 1.72
N ASP A 101 -1.84 12.88 2.83
CA ASP A 101 -2.01 14.19 3.46
C ASP A 101 -0.67 14.75 3.96
N TRP A 102 0.20 13.91 4.54
CA TRP A 102 1.55 14.31 4.94
C TRP A 102 2.40 14.79 3.76
N LEU A 103 2.23 14.17 2.58
CA LEU A 103 2.90 14.57 1.35
C LEU A 103 2.21 15.75 0.64
N GLY A 104 1.08 16.25 1.16
CA GLY A 104 0.28 17.28 0.50
C GLY A 104 -0.36 16.83 -0.82
N ILE A 105 -0.53 15.52 -1.02
CA ILE A 105 -1.05 14.93 -2.25
C ILE A 105 -2.58 14.84 -2.15
N PRO A 106 -3.34 15.63 -2.92
CA PRO A 106 -4.78 15.59 -2.84
C PRO A 106 -5.35 14.30 -3.41
N TRP A 107 -6.30 13.73 -2.68
CA TRP A 107 -6.99 12.50 -3.05
C TRP A 107 -8.52 12.68 -2.99
N THR A 108 -9.26 11.69 -3.46
CA THR A 108 -10.72 11.67 -3.39
C THR A 108 -11.20 10.28 -3.05
N ARG A 109 -12.14 10.18 -2.11
CA ARG A 109 -12.83 8.92 -1.82
C ARG A 109 -13.93 8.71 -2.86
N SER A 110 -13.62 7.98 -3.93
CA SER A 110 -14.56 7.75 -5.04
C SER A 110 -15.68 6.78 -4.67
N THR A 111 -15.39 5.81 -3.80
CA THR A 111 -16.38 4.90 -3.22
C THR A 111 -16.01 4.58 -1.77
N LYS A 112 -16.84 3.79 -1.08
CA LYS A 112 -16.50 3.28 0.25
C LYS A 112 -15.13 2.58 0.30
N TYR A 113 -14.67 1.95 -0.76
CA TYR A 113 -13.43 1.15 -0.75
C TYR A 113 -12.31 1.71 -1.62
N VAL A 114 -12.55 2.78 -2.37
CA VAL A 114 -11.63 3.27 -3.41
C VAL A 114 -11.21 4.71 -3.13
N VAL A 115 -9.90 4.91 -2.99
CA VAL A 115 -9.24 6.22 -2.98
C VAL A 115 -8.60 6.46 -4.33
N SER A 116 -8.87 7.61 -4.92
CA SER A 116 -8.40 7.98 -6.26
C SER A 116 -7.56 9.25 -6.24
N ILE A 117 -6.48 9.26 -7.01
CA ILE A 117 -5.62 10.43 -7.25
C ILE A 117 -5.57 10.68 -8.76
N TYR A 118 -6.11 11.81 -9.21
CA TYR A 118 -6.27 12.12 -10.63
C TYR A 118 -5.88 13.56 -11.00
N ARG A 119 -5.54 14.42 -10.03
CA ARG A 119 -5.08 15.78 -10.31
C ARG A 119 -3.68 15.71 -10.93
N LYS A 120 -3.47 16.37 -12.07
CA LYS A 120 -2.21 16.28 -12.84
C LYS A 120 -0.95 16.53 -12.01
N ALA A 121 -0.95 17.55 -11.16
CA ALA A 121 0.17 17.84 -10.27
C ALA A 121 0.39 16.73 -9.21
N ALA A 122 -0.69 16.18 -8.66
CA ALA A 122 -0.63 15.09 -7.69
C ALA A 122 -0.11 13.79 -8.32
N THR A 123 -0.57 13.46 -9.54
CA THR A 123 -0.13 12.26 -10.26
C THR A 123 1.32 12.39 -10.73
N ALA A 124 1.76 13.59 -11.11
CA ALA A 124 3.17 13.86 -11.42
C ALA A 124 4.04 13.70 -10.16
N ARG A 125 3.58 14.21 -9.01
CA ARG A 125 4.27 14.03 -7.74
C ARG A 125 4.40 12.55 -7.33
N LEU A 126 3.35 11.75 -7.54
CA LEU A 126 3.41 10.30 -7.31
C LEU A 126 4.37 9.59 -8.29
N ASP A 127 4.45 10.04 -9.53
CA ASP A 127 5.36 9.45 -10.53
C ASP A 127 6.84 9.61 -10.16
N GLU A 128 7.21 10.69 -9.45
CA GLU A 128 8.60 10.95 -9.03
C GLU A 128 9.18 9.82 -8.17
N PHE A 129 8.35 9.24 -7.30
CA PHE A 129 8.82 8.22 -6.36
C PHE A 129 8.19 6.85 -6.60
N ILE A 130 6.96 6.72 -7.08
CA ILE A 130 6.39 5.38 -7.37
C ILE A 130 6.96 4.80 -8.66
N GLY A 131 7.11 5.65 -9.68
CA GLY A 131 7.48 5.24 -11.02
C GLY A 131 6.38 4.46 -11.75
N PRO A 132 6.59 4.15 -13.04
CA PRO A 132 5.70 3.25 -13.78
C PRO A 132 5.78 1.84 -13.18
N LYS A 133 4.61 1.21 -12.99
CA LYS A 133 4.53 -0.22 -12.64
C LYS A 133 5.11 -1.00 -13.83
N VAL A 134 6.33 -1.55 -13.66
CA VAL A 134 7.00 -2.39 -14.66
C VAL A 134 6.32 -3.74 -14.75
#